data_AF-G9KAM0-F1
#
_entry.id   AF-G9KAM0-F1
#
_cell.length_a   1.000
_cell.length_b   1.000
_cell.length_c   1.000
_cell.angle_alpha   90.00
_cell.angle_beta   90.00
_cell.angle_gamma   90.00
#
_symmetry.space_group_name_H-M   'P 1'
#
loop_
_entity.id
_entity.type
_entity.pdbx_description
1 polymer ?
#
loop_
_entity_poly.entity_id
_entity_poly.type
_entity_poly.pdbx_seq_one_letter_code
_entity_poly.pdbx_strand_id
1 'polypeptide(L)'
;GPPNTVTNLHVAAPSEPEAAECLVCSELALLVLFSPCQHRTVCEECARRMKKCIRCQVAIGKKLRPDGTEVASATPAPGPPRQLVEELQSRYRQMEERITCPICIDSHIRLVFQCGHGACAPCGAALSACPICRQPIRDRIQIFV
;
A
#
# COMPACT_ATOMS: atom_id res chain seq x y z
N GLY A 1 52.22 -22.98 -51.31
CA GLY A 1 50.81 -23.13 -51.71
C GLY A 1 49.93 -22.32 -50.78
N PRO A 2 48.88 -21.65 -51.27
CA PRO A 2 47.73 -21.22 -50.46
C PRO A 2 46.81 -22.44 -50.17
N PRO A 3 45.59 -22.34 -49.60
CA PRO A 3 45.00 -21.42 -48.60
C PRO A 3 44.57 -22.24 -47.33
N ASN A 4 43.99 -21.69 -46.26
CA ASN A 4 42.53 -21.69 -46.08
C ASN A 4 42.12 -20.90 -44.82
N THR A 5 41.34 -19.85 -45.08
CA THR A 5 40.27 -19.33 -44.24
C THR A 5 39.31 -20.44 -43.82
N VAL A 6 38.93 -20.48 -42.55
CA VAL A 6 37.64 -21.00 -42.11
C VAL A 6 36.89 -19.89 -41.38
N THR A 7 36.01 -19.26 -42.14
CA THR A 7 34.92 -18.41 -41.68
C THR A 7 33.95 -19.29 -40.89
N ASN A 8 33.78 -19.04 -39.59
CA ASN A 8 32.65 -19.64 -38.87
C ASN A 8 31.56 -18.59 -38.69
N LEU A 9 30.62 -18.66 -39.63
CA LEU A 9 29.40 -17.88 -39.69
C LEU A 9 28.48 -18.36 -38.56
N HIS A 10 28.47 -17.69 -37.42
CA HIS A 10 27.39 -17.86 -36.44
C HIS A 10 26.17 -17.13 -36.99
N VAL A 11 25.34 -17.89 -37.70
CA VAL A 11 23.94 -17.54 -37.97
C VAL A 11 23.25 -17.48 -36.61
N ALA A 12 23.10 -16.27 -36.07
CA ALA A 12 22.27 -16.04 -34.90
C ALA A 12 20.81 -16.29 -35.30
N ALA A 13 20.22 -17.33 -34.73
CA ALA A 13 18.77 -17.51 -34.70
C ALA A 13 18.10 -16.25 -34.13
N PRO A 14 16.84 -15.93 -34.50
CA PRO A 14 16.16 -14.78 -33.94
C PRO A 14 16.07 -14.94 -32.42
N SER A 15 16.83 -14.12 -31.71
CA SER A 15 16.90 -14.09 -30.25
C SER A 15 15.51 -13.84 -29.69
N GLU A 16 14.98 -14.81 -28.94
CA GLU A 16 13.78 -14.61 -28.15
C GLU A 16 13.93 -13.35 -27.28
N PRO A 17 12.86 -12.59 -27.04
CA PRO A 17 12.94 -11.39 -26.22
C PRO A 17 13.41 -11.79 -24.80
N GLU A 18 14.60 -11.35 -24.41
CA GLU A 18 15.16 -11.68 -23.09
C GLU A 18 14.35 -10.98 -21.99
N ALA A 19 13.95 -11.75 -20.97
CA ALA A 19 13.26 -11.24 -19.79
C ALA A 19 14.19 -10.38 -18.94
N ALA A 20 13.67 -9.31 -18.35
CA ALA A 20 14.41 -8.41 -17.48
C ALA A 20 13.57 -8.03 -16.24
N GLU A 21 14.23 -7.51 -15.22
CA GLU A 21 13.58 -7.16 -13.96
C GLU A 21 12.69 -5.91 -14.11
N CYS A 22 11.44 -6.02 -13.65
CA CYS A 22 10.51 -4.90 -13.61
C CYS A 22 10.88 -3.92 -12.48
N LEU A 23 11.10 -2.64 -12.80
CA LEU A 23 11.47 -1.61 -11.80
C LEU A 23 10.38 -1.27 -10.76
N VAL A 24 9.20 -1.92 -10.82
CA VAL A 24 8.08 -1.67 -9.91
C VAL A 24 7.82 -2.87 -9.00
N CYS A 25 7.66 -4.07 -9.56
CA CYS A 25 7.40 -5.28 -8.77
C CYS A 25 8.65 -6.12 -8.52
N SER A 26 9.79 -5.81 -9.15
CA SER A 26 11.05 -6.56 -9.06
C SER A 26 10.96 -8.01 -9.59
N GLU A 27 9.95 -8.31 -10.40
CA GLU A 27 9.79 -9.63 -11.04
C GLU A 27 10.47 -9.66 -12.42
N LEU A 28 11.03 -10.82 -12.79
CA LEU A 28 11.56 -11.09 -14.14
C LEU A 28 10.40 -11.21 -15.12
N ALA A 29 10.37 -10.32 -16.12
CA ALA A 29 9.30 -10.26 -17.10
C ALA A 29 9.76 -9.71 -18.44
N LEU A 30 8.94 -9.94 -19.46
CA LEU A 30 9.04 -9.23 -20.72
C LEU A 30 8.60 -7.77 -20.53
N LEU A 31 9.55 -6.84 -20.65
CA LEU A 31 9.28 -5.43 -20.38
C LEU A 31 8.58 -4.72 -21.53
N VAL A 32 7.60 -3.89 -21.17
CA VAL A 32 6.78 -3.09 -22.08
C VAL A 32 7.53 -1.84 -22.53
N LEU A 33 7.48 -1.56 -23.84
CA LEU A 33 8.03 -0.35 -24.46
C LEU A 33 7.03 0.80 -24.37
N PHE A 34 7.49 1.95 -23.86
CA PHE A 34 6.68 3.16 -23.78
C PHE A 34 7.00 4.15 -24.91
N SER A 35 5.97 4.66 -25.58
CA SER A 35 6.08 5.76 -26.55
C SER A 35 5.57 7.06 -25.93
N PRO A 36 6.24 8.22 -26.16
CA PRO A 36 7.30 8.46 -27.14
C PRO A 36 8.72 8.37 -26.58
N CYS A 37 8.94 7.83 -25.37
CA CYS A 37 10.26 7.84 -24.72
C CYS A 37 11.15 6.62 -24.97
N GLN A 38 10.60 5.58 -25.59
CA GLN A 38 11.25 4.31 -25.93
C GLN A 38 11.88 3.54 -24.76
N HIS A 39 11.55 3.88 -23.51
CA HIS A 39 12.01 3.12 -22.36
C HIS A 39 11.23 1.81 -22.20
N ARG A 40 11.95 0.74 -21.84
CA ARG A 40 11.41 -0.58 -21.45
C ARG A 40 11.78 -0.85 -20.00
N THR A 41 10.83 -0.74 -19.08
CA THR A 41 11.16 -0.57 -17.65
C THR A 41 10.33 -1.40 -16.70
N VAL A 42 9.18 -1.89 -17.15
CA VAL A 42 8.22 -2.59 -16.30
C VAL A 42 7.52 -3.70 -17.06
N CYS A 43 7.00 -4.68 -16.33
CA CYS A 43 6.17 -5.74 -16.86
C CYS A 43 4.81 -5.20 -17.38
N GLU A 44 4.06 -6.06 -18.07
CA GLU A 44 2.73 -5.72 -18.60
C GLU A 44 1.77 -5.24 -17.50
N GLU A 45 1.64 -5.98 -16.40
CA GLU A 45 0.67 -5.65 -15.36
C GLU A 45 0.96 -4.29 -14.69
N CYS A 46 2.22 -4.00 -14.39
CA CYS A 46 2.61 -2.69 -13.88
C CYS A 46 2.37 -1.58 -14.92
N ALA A 47 2.71 -1.83 -16.21
CA ALA A 47 2.53 -0.86 -17.28
C ALA A 47 1.07 -0.43 -17.46
N ARG A 48 0.09 -1.32 -17.26
CA ARG A 48 -1.34 -1.03 -17.47
C ARG A 48 -1.82 0.20 -16.69
N ARG A 49 -1.28 0.47 -15.50
CA ARG A 49 -1.66 1.60 -14.64
C ARG A 49 -0.80 2.86 -14.83
N MET A 50 0.28 2.78 -15.59
CA MET A 50 1.21 3.90 -15.75
C MET A 50 0.71 4.93 -16.76
N LYS A 51 0.75 6.21 -16.37
CA LYS A 51 0.48 7.37 -17.26
C LYS A 51 1.74 8.13 -17.66
N LYS A 52 2.83 7.96 -16.90
CA LYS A 52 4.16 8.55 -17.14
C LYS A 52 5.23 7.47 -16.97
N CYS A 53 6.31 7.55 -17.75
CA CYS A 53 7.42 6.62 -17.64
C CYS A 53 8.16 6.83 -16.30
N ILE A 54 8.47 5.75 -15.57
CA ILE A 54 9.15 5.88 -14.26
C ILE A 54 10.60 6.36 -14.39
N ARG A 55 11.25 6.13 -15.54
CA ARG A 55 12.65 6.54 -15.78
C ARG A 55 12.79 8.01 -16.17
N CYS A 56 11.93 8.51 -17.05
CA CYS A 56 12.07 9.86 -17.60
C CYS A 56 10.89 10.79 -17.35
N GLN A 57 9.82 10.32 -16.69
CA GLN A 57 8.61 11.08 -16.35
C GLN A 57 7.80 11.62 -17.53
N VAL A 58 8.19 11.31 -18.78
CA VAL A 58 7.44 11.65 -20.00
C VAL A 58 6.08 10.94 -20.00
N ALA A 59 5.04 11.64 -20.44
CA ALA A 59 3.70 11.08 -20.60
C ALA A 59 3.70 9.92 -21.61
N ILE A 60 3.09 8.80 -21.23
CA ILE A 60 3.02 7.60 -22.06
C ILE A 60 1.82 7.71 -22.98
N GLY A 61 2.07 7.82 -24.28
CA GLY A 61 1.04 7.79 -25.31
C GLY A 61 0.65 6.37 -25.74
N LYS A 62 1.65 5.48 -25.91
CA LYS A 62 1.41 4.06 -26.28
C LYS A 62 2.29 3.12 -25.45
N LYS A 63 1.81 1.88 -25.27
CA LYS A 63 2.48 0.82 -24.52
C LYS A 63 2.52 -0.43 -25.40
N LEU A 64 3.71 -0.92 -25.73
CA LEU A 64 3.87 -2.03 -26.67
C LEU A 64 4.58 -3.21 -26.00
N ARG A 65 4.02 -4.41 -26.16
CA ARG A 65 4.67 -5.67 -25.81
C ARG A 65 5.88 -5.92 -26.72
N PRO A 66 6.78 -6.86 -26.39
CA PRO A 66 7.91 -7.18 -27.27
C PRO A 66 7.50 -7.69 -28.66
N ASP A 67 6.33 -8.33 -28.79
CA ASP A 67 5.75 -8.77 -30.06
C ASP A 67 5.11 -7.64 -30.88
N GLY A 68 5.14 -6.40 -30.38
CA GLY A 68 4.58 -5.22 -31.03
C GLY A 68 3.09 -4.99 -30.78
N THR A 69 2.40 -5.88 -30.05
CA THR A 69 0.99 -5.70 -29.71
C THR A 69 0.80 -4.64 -28.62
N GLU A 70 -0.34 -3.95 -28.66
CA GLU A 70 -0.63 -2.87 -27.71
C GLU A 70 -1.14 -3.40 -26.36
N VAL A 71 -0.62 -2.83 -25.27
CA VAL A 71 -1.07 -3.11 -23.91
C VAL A 71 -2.23 -2.18 -23.57
N ALA A 72 -3.42 -2.76 -23.35
CA ALA A 72 -4.59 -2.02 -22.91
C ALA A 72 -4.33 -1.36 -21.55
N SER A 73 -4.67 -0.08 -21.42
CA SER A 73 -4.62 0.59 -20.11
C SER A 73 -5.68 0.00 -19.18
N ALA A 74 -5.33 -0.15 -17.90
CA ALA A 74 -6.30 -0.59 -16.91
C ALA A 74 -7.35 0.50 -16.72
N THR A 75 -8.63 0.11 -16.77
CA THR A 75 -9.69 0.88 -16.13
C THR A 75 -9.39 0.93 -14.62
N PRO A 76 -9.56 2.09 -13.96
CA PRO A 76 -9.49 2.14 -12.51
C PRO A 76 -10.45 1.09 -11.96
N ALA A 77 -9.95 0.17 -11.13
CA ALA A 77 -10.83 -0.70 -10.39
C ALA A 77 -11.74 0.20 -9.55
N PRO A 78 -13.07 -0.04 -9.54
CA PRO A 78 -13.92 0.65 -8.60
C PRO A 78 -13.37 0.41 -7.19
N GLY A 79 -13.27 1.49 -6.41
CA GLY A 79 -12.90 1.37 -5.00
C GLY A 79 -13.87 0.48 -4.24
N PRO A 80 -13.55 0.09 -2.99
CA PRO A 80 -14.48 -0.66 -2.17
C PRO A 80 -15.86 0.04 -2.11
N PRO A 81 -16.98 -0.71 -2.11
CA PRO A 81 -18.32 -0.12 -2.07
C PRO A 81 -18.45 0.86 -0.89
N ARG A 82 -19.11 2.01 -1.12
CA ARG A 82 -19.29 3.04 -0.07
C ARG A 82 -19.89 2.47 1.21
N GLN A 83 -20.85 1.55 1.07
CA GLN A 83 -21.49 0.85 2.19
C GLN A 83 -20.49 0.08 3.06
N LEU A 84 -19.54 -0.64 2.45
CA LEU A 84 -18.51 -1.38 3.18
C LEU A 84 -17.56 -0.42 3.92
N VAL A 85 -17.19 0.69 3.28
CA VAL A 85 -16.36 1.73 3.92
C VAL A 85 -17.07 2.33 5.12
N GLU A 86 -18.36 2.66 4.99
CA GLU A 86 -19.19 3.19 6.07
C GLU A 86 -19.33 2.19 7.23
N GLU A 87 -19.53 0.89 6.93
CA GLU A 87 -19.58 -0.16 7.97
C GLU A 87 -18.25 -0.27 8.73
N LEU A 88 -17.12 -0.35 8.01
CA LEU A 88 -15.79 -0.45 8.62
C LEU A 88 -15.47 0.77 9.48
N GLN A 89 -15.80 1.97 8.99
CA GLN A 89 -15.63 3.21 9.76
C GLN A 89 -16.51 3.24 11.00
N SER A 90 -17.75 2.75 10.91
CA SER A 90 -18.65 2.63 12.05
C SER A 90 -18.09 1.69 13.11
N ARG A 91 -17.61 0.50 12.70
CA ARG A 91 -16.97 -0.47 13.60
C ARG A 91 -15.74 0.10 14.27
N TYR A 92 -14.89 0.81 13.53
CA TYR A 92 -13.69 1.46 14.07
C TYR A 92 -14.07 2.49 15.14
N ARG A 93 -15.02 3.39 14.86
CA ARG A 93 -15.48 4.39 15.84
C ARG A 93 -16.05 3.74 17.11
N GLN A 94 -16.86 2.69 16.98
CA GLN A 94 -17.41 1.98 18.13
C GLN A 94 -16.31 1.34 19.00
N MET A 95 -15.24 0.84 18.38
CA MET A 95 -14.10 0.30 19.12
C MET A 95 -13.31 1.40 19.82
N GLU A 96 -13.06 2.51 19.14
CA GLU A 96 -12.37 3.69 19.68
C GLU A 96 -13.13 4.29 20.88
N GLU A 97 -14.44 4.49 20.76
CA GLU A 97 -15.31 5.01 21.83
C GLU A 97 -15.22 4.18 23.12
N ARG A 98 -15.06 2.86 23.04
CA ARG A 98 -14.95 1.97 24.21
C ARG A 98 -13.68 2.18 25.01
N ILE A 99 -12.61 2.65 24.37
CA ILE A 99 -11.32 2.90 25.02
C ILE A 99 -11.08 4.39 25.28
N THR A 100 -11.99 5.26 24.84
CA THR A 100 -11.91 6.70 25.04
C THR A 100 -12.40 7.10 26.43
N CYS A 101 -11.76 8.10 27.02
CA CYS A 101 -12.12 8.61 28.32
C CYS A 101 -13.55 9.18 28.28
N PRO A 102 -14.47 8.71 29.15
CA PRO A 102 -15.85 9.17 29.15
C PRO A 102 -16.02 10.61 29.68
N ILE A 103 -14.94 11.26 30.12
CA ILE A 103 -14.95 12.60 30.70
C ILE A 103 -14.60 13.64 29.65
N CYS A 104 -13.43 13.52 29.01
CA CYS A 104 -13.02 14.48 27.97
C CYS A 104 -13.43 14.07 26.56
N ILE A 105 -13.72 12.79 26.31
CA ILE A 105 -14.06 12.26 24.97
C ILE A 105 -12.90 12.39 23.95
N ASP A 106 -11.72 12.84 24.40
CA ASP A 106 -10.57 13.10 23.52
C ASP A 106 -9.42 12.10 23.68
N SER A 107 -9.17 11.65 24.91
CA SER A 107 -7.97 10.86 25.25
C SER A 107 -8.35 9.45 25.65
N HIS A 108 -7.49 8.48 25.34
CA HIS A 108 -7.70 7.09 25.75
C HIS A 108 -7.64 6.90 27.27
N ILE A 109 -8.37 5.89 27.75
CA ILE A 109 -8.32 5.39 29.11
C ILE A 109 -6.90 4.87 29.36
N ARG A 110 -6.27 5.46 30.37
CA ARG A 110 -4.92 5.09 30.82
C ARG A 110 -4.89 4.75 32.30
N LEU A 111 -5.97 5.05 33.03
CA LEU A 111 -6.16 4.71 34.42
C LEU A 111 -7.46 3.92 34.58
N VAL A 112 -7.40 2.85 35.36
CA VAL A 112 -8.55 2.07 35.83
C VAL A 112 -8.60 2.17 37.35
N PHE A 113 -9.78 2.49 37.88
CA PHE A 113 -10.05 2.56 39.31
C PHE A 113 -10.33 1.15 39.86
N GLN A 114 -10.28 0.99 41.19
CA GLN A 114 -10.52 -0.32 41.81
C GLN A 114 -11.92 -0.92 41.53
N CYS A 115 -12.87 -0.08 41.10
CA CYS A 115 -14.22 -0.50 40.70
C CYS A 115 -14.31 -1.02 39.25
N GLY A 116 -13.20 -1.02 38.49
CA GLY A 116 -13.12 -1.50 37.11
C GLY A 116 -13.40 -0.45 36.03
N HIS A 117 -13.84 0.75 36.40
CA HIS A 117 -14.07 1.86 35.46
C HIS A 117 -12.80 2.68 35.23
N GLY A 118 -12.69 3.35 34.07
CA GLY A 118 -11.48 4.06 33.70
C GLY A 118 -11.67 5.47 33.16
N ALA A 119 -10.57 6.22 33.14
CA ALA A 119 -10.43 7.55 32.55
C ALA A 119 -9.02 7.74 31.98
N CYS A 120 -8.80 8.80 31.21
CA CYS A 120 -7.45 9.21 30.83
C CYS A 120 -6.67 9.70 32.06
N ALA A 121 -5.34 9.76 31.97
CA ALA A 121 -4.51 10.15 33.10
C ALA A 121 -4.82 11.57 33.65
N PRO A 122 -4.97 12.62 32.81
CA PRO A 122 -5.32 13.95 33.29
C PRO A 122 -6.68 14.00 34.00
N CYS A 123 -7.72 13.41 33.41
CA CYS A 123 -9.05 13.44 34.00
C CYS A 123 -9.15 12.55 35.24
N GLY A 124 -8.48 11.40 35.27
CA GLY A 124 -8.53 10.46 36.39
C GLY A 124 -7.72 10.87 37.62
N ALA A 125 -6.70 11.72 37.45
CA ALA A 125 -5.81 12.15 38.55
C ALA A 125 -6.56 12.96 39.62
N ALA A 126 -7.46 13.86 39.22
CA ALA A 126 -8.16 14.79 40.13
C ALA A 126 -9.46 14.23 40.73
N LEU A 127 -9.88 13.01 40.36
CA LEU A 127 -11.16 12.45 40.82
C LEU A 127 -11.02 11.79 42.20
N SER A 128 -11.95 12.10 43.11
CA SER A 128 -12.08 11.44 44.42
C SER A 128 -13.12 10.31 44.42
N ALA A 129 -14.04 10.29 43.46
CA ALA A 129 -15.05 9.25 43.26
C ALA A 129 -15.17 8.89 41.77
N CYS A 130 -15.51 7.64 41.49
CA CYS A 130 -15.68 7.16 40.12
C CYS A 130 -16.83 7.90 39.42
N PRO A 131 -16.62 8.45 38.21
CA PRO A 131 -17.68 9.18 37.49
C PRO A 131 -18.82 8.27 37.00
N ILE A 132 -18.58 6.95 36.94
CA ILE A 132 -19.55 5.98 36.42
C ILE A 132 -20.37 5.36 37.56
N CYS A 133 -19.72 4.79 38.58
CA CYS A 133 -20.42 4.11 39.68
C CYS A 133 -20.43 4.86 41.02
N ARG A 134 -19.81 6.05 41.08
CA ARG A 134 -19.75 6.93 42.27
C ARG A 134 -19.04 6.36 43.50
N GLN A 135 -18.40 5.20 43.40
CA GLN A 135 -17.59 4.64 44.49
C GLN A 135 -16.35 5.51 44.77
N PRO A 136 -15.93 5.67 46.03
CA PRO A 136 -14.73 6.43 46.39
C PRO A 136 -13.49 5.77 45.79
N ILE A 137 -12.62 6.54 45.13
CA ILE A 137 -11.43 6.01 44.46
C ILE A 137 -10.31 5.84 45.49
N ARG A 138 -9.86 4.59 45.68
CA ARG A 138 -8.75 4.23 46.58
C ARG A 138 -7.48 3.96 45.79
N ASP A 139 -7.61 3.20 44.71
CA ASP A 139 -6.48 2.81 43.86
C ASP A 139 -6.68 3.27 42.41
N ARG A 140 -5.57 3.60 41.75
CA ARG A 140 -5.50 3.96 40.33
C ARG A 140 -4.43 3.08 39.68
N ILE A 141 -4.87 2.20 38.79
CA ILE A 141 -4.01 1.25 38.09
C ILE A 141 -3.75 1.82 36.70
N GLN A 142 -2.48 2.03 36.36
CA GLN A 142 -2.11 2.47 35.02
C GLN A 142 -2.14 1.29 34.05
N ILE A 143 -2.79 1.47 32.89
CA ILE A 143 -2.88 0.47 31.84
C ILE A 143 -2.15 0.91 30.57
N PHE A 144 -1.51 -0.04 29.91
CA PHE A 144 -0.78 0.14 28.66
C PHE A 144 -1.53 -0.60 27.55
N VAL A 145 -2.47 0.11 26.93
CA VAL A 145 -3.09 -0.27 25.65
C VAL A 145 -2.40 0.46 24.49
#